data_AF-A0A1H2E219-F1
#
_entry.id   AF-A0A1H2E219-F1
#
_cell.length_a   1.000
_cell.length_b   1.000
_cell.length_c   1.000
_cell.angle_alpha   90.00
_cell.angle_beta   90.00
_cell.angle_gamma   90.00
#
_symmetry.space_group_name_H-M   'P 1'
#
loop_
_entity.id
_entity.type
_entity.pdbx_description
1 polymer ?
#
loop_
_entity_poly.entity_id
_entity_poly.type
_entity_poly.pdbx_seq_one_letter_code
_entity_poly.pdbx_strand_id
1 'polypeptide(L)'
;MELDYIENVNGLGENIVRLFDFNKAEAILFRDLLKEIIIEKKQKLDLSQIDFINTTNYNLIFGLFKSDEGILTKDKETFFCILTIEGFIKMINFLEPFCKKESKGYTYLYDIDNPTDLLFSPCAS
;
A
#
# COMPACT_ATOMS: atom_id res chain seq x y z
N MET A 1 -3.19 -9.01 -8.12
CA MET A 1 -2.93 -7.67 -7.53
C MET A 1 -1.75 -7.05 -8.24
N GLU A 2 -1.84 -5.79 -8.62
CA GLU A 2 -0.80 -5.05 -9.34
C GLU A 2 -0.36 -3.81 -8.57
N LEU A 3 0.93 -3.49 -8.66
CA LEU A 3 1.53 -2.26 -8.14
C LEU A 3 1.80 -1.29 -9.28
N ASP A 4 1.35 -0.05 -9.13
CA ASP A 4 1.54 1.01 -10.13
C ASP A 4 1.77 2.37 -9.46
N TYR A 5 2.34 3.29 -10.22
CA TYR A 5 2.63 4.67 -9.82
C TYR A 5 2.14 5.64 -10.88
N ILE A 6 1.36 6.63 -10.44
CA ILE A 6 0.84 7.71 -11.28
C ILE A 6 1.41 9.03 -10.77
N GLU A 7 2.26 9.65 -11.57
CA GLU A 7 2.83 10.96 -11.28
C GLU A 7 1.87 12.09 -11.66
N ASN A 8 1.82 13.14 -10.83
CA ASN A 8 1.14 14.39 -11.11
C ASN A 8 -0.34 14.21 -11.51
N VAL A 9 -1.08 13.42 -10.73
CA VAL A 9 -2.45 12.95 -11.05
C VAL A 9 -3.44 14.08 -11.30
N ASN A 10 -3.19 15.26 -10.72
CA ASN A 10 -4.07 16.43 -10.80
C ASN A 10 -3.39 17.68 -11.40
N GLY A 11 -2.15 17.58 -11.86
CA GLY A 11 -1.38 18.73 -12.36
C GLY A 11 -0.76 19.63 -11.29
N LEU A 12 -0.92 19.31 -10.00
CA LEU A 12 -0.43 20.10 -8.85
C LEU A 12 0.74 19.42 -8.11
N GLY A 13 1.31 18.35 -8.66
CA GLY A 13 2.43 17.61 -8.07
C GLY A 13 2.02 16.50 -7.10
N GLU A 14 0.72 16.22 -6.96
CA GLU A 14 0.21 15.06 -6.22
C GLU A 14 0.43 13.78 -7.01
N ASN A 15 0.85 12.72 -6.33
CA ASN A 15 1.17 11.44 -6.94
C ASN A 15 0.42 10.32 -6.23
N ILE A 16 0.25 9.19 -6.89
CA ILE A 16 -0.41 8.02 -6.31
C ILE A 16 0.45 6.80 -6.56
N VAL A 17 0.83 6.11 -5.48
CA VAL A 17 1.16 4.68 -5.53
C VAL A 17 -0.12 3.91 -5.30
N ARG A 18 -0.43 2.92 -6.14
CA ARG A 18 -1.66 2.13 -6.03
C ARG A 18 -1.39 0.64 -6.04
N LEU A 19 -2.12 -0.07 -5.19
CA LEU A 19 -2.33 -1.50 -5.29
C LEU A 19 -3.73 -1.73 -5.87
N PHE A 20 -3.80 -2.37 -7.04
CA PHE A 20 -5.05 -2.52 -7.76
C PHE A 20 -5.22 -3.88 -8.45
N ASP A 21 -6.33 -4.06 -9.16
CA ASP A 21 -6.69 -5.29 -9.88
C ASP A 21 -6.51 -6.54 -9.02
N PHE A 22 -7.31 -6.60 -7.95
CA PHE A 22 -7.28 -7.69 -7.00
C PHE A 22 -8.68 -8.14 -6.62
N ASN A 23 -8.79 -9.41 -6.25
CA ASN A 23 -10.00 -9.97 -5.66
C ASN A 23 -9.92 -9.98 -4.12
N LYS A 24 -11.04 -10.32 -3.46
CA LYS A 24 -11.11 -10.46 -1.99
C LYS A 24 -10.04 -11.39 -1.42
N ALA A 25 -9.70 -12.49 -2.10
CA ALA A 25 -8.71 -13.45 -1.59
C ALA A 25 -7.31 -12.83 -1.52
N GLU A 26 -6.90 -12.09 -2.55
CA GLU A 26 -5.64 -11.35 -2.55
C GLU A 26 -5.64 -10.21 -1.52
N ALA A 27 -6.77 -9.52 -1.31
CA ALA A 27 -6.90 -8.52 -0.25
C ALA A 27 -6.72 -9.13 1.16
N ILE A 28 -7.26 -10.34 1.39
CA ILE A 28 -7.06 -11.08 2.65
C ILE A 28 -5.58 -11.43 2.82
N LEU A 29 -4.94 -11.99 1.79
CA LEU A 29 -3.52 -12.35 1.83
C LEU A 29 -2.64 -11.12 2.11
N PHE A 30 -2.89 -9.99 1.45
CA PHE A 30 -2.14 -8.76 1.67
C PHE A 30 -2.29 -8.22 3.09
N ARG A 31 -3.52 -8.19 3.63
CA ARG A 31 -3.78 -7.80 5.03
C ARG A 31 -3.03 -8.71 6.01
N ASP A 32 -3.06 -10.02 5.77
CA ASP A 32 -2.44 -11.00 6.67
C ASP A 32 -0.92 -10.92 6.62
N LEU A 33 -0.32 -10.63 5.46
CA LEU A 33 1.11 -10.30 5.34
C LEU A 33 1.51 -9.07 6.18
N LEU A 34 0.72 -7.98 6.12
CA LEU A 34 0.99 -6.80 6.94
C LEU A 34 0.92 -7.13 8.44
N LYS A 35 -0.09 -7.88 8.87
CA LYS A 35 -0.22 -8.34 10.27
C LYS A 35 0.99 -9.17 10.69
N GLU A 36 1.30 -10.22 9.95
CA GLU A 36 2.35 -11.16 10.31
C GLU A 36 3.74 -10.51 10.27
N ILE A 37 4.08 -9.85 9.17
CA ILE A 37 5.45 -9.37 8.94
C ILE A 37 5.71 -8.06 9.69
N ILE A 38 4.78 -7.09 9.60
CA ILE A 38 4.99 -5.76 10.15
C ILE A 38 4.59 -5.71 11.64
N ILE A 39 3.41 -6.21 12.01
CA ILE A 39 2.92 -6.09 13.39
C ILE A 39 3.57 -7.12 14.31
N GLU A 40 3.51 -8.40 13.95
CA GLU A 40 3.96 -9.49 14.81
C GLU A 40 5.49 -9.63 14.77
N LYS A 41 6.08 -9.73 13.58
CA LYS A 41 7.53 -9.93 13.41
C LYS A 41 8.33 -8.63 13.47
N LYS A 42 7.70 -7.46 13.29
CA LYS A 42 8.36 -6.14 13.25
C LYS A 42 9.49 -6.08 12.22
N GLN A 43 9.27 -6.71 11.07
CA GLN A 43 10.20 -6.78 9.96
C GLN A 43 9.69 -5.94 8.79
N LYS A 44 10.59 -5.57 7.88
CA LYS A 44 10.19 -4.94 6.61
C LYS A 44 9.48 -5.95 5.71
N LEU A 45 8.48 -5.49 4.96
CA LEU A 45 7.78 -6.27 3.94
C LEU A 45 8.11 -5.69 2.57
N ASP A 46 8.78 -6.47 1.73
CA ASP A 46 9.16 -6.10 0.36
C ASP A 46 8.21 -6.80 -0.62
N LEU A 47 7.39 -6.03 -1.35
CA LEU A 47 6.35 -6.60 -2.21
C LEU A 47 6.93 -7.32 -3.43
N SER A 48 8.16 -7.00 -3.86
CA SER A 48 8.83 -7.73 -4.96
C SER A 48 9.08 -9.21 -4.65
N GLN A 49 8.96 -9.61 -3.39
CA GLN A 49 9.16 -10.99 -2.93
C GLN A 49 7.83 -11.74 -2.75
N ILE A 50 6.70 -11.16 -3.17
CA ILE A 50 5.36 -11.71 -2.95
C ILE A 50 4.73 -12.12 -4.29
N ASP A 51 4.57 -13.44 -4.48
CA ASP A 51 4.23 -14.03 -5.79
C ASP A 51 2.88 -13.57 -6.40
N PHE A 52 1.91 -13.14 -5.58
CA PHE A 52 0.59 -12.71 -6.07
C PHE A 52 0.50 -11.20 -6.37
N ILE A 53 1.61 -10.47 -6.23
CA ILE A 53 1.69 -9.03 -6.47
C ILE A 53 2.61 -8.78 -7.66
N ASN A 54 2.08 -8.21 -8.74
CA ASN A 54 2.89 -7.82 -9.89
C ASN A 54 3.65 -6.50 -9.60
N THR A 55 4.97 -6.61 -9.48
CA THR A 55 5.89 -5.48 -9.22
C THR A 55 6.87 -5.26 -10.38
N THR A 56 6.47 -5.56 -11.62
CA THR A 56 7.40 -5.56 -12.77
C THR A 56 8.08 -4.21 -12.99
N ASN A 57 7.35 -3.10 -12.84
CA ASN A 57 7.87 -1.75 -13.10
C ASN A 57 8.21 -0.95 -11.83
N TYR A 58 7.63 -1.34 -10.69
CA TYR A 58 7.72 -0.59 -9.45
C TYR A 58 7.84 -1.56 -8.28
N ASN A 59 8.47 -1.12 -7.20
CA ASN A 59 8.49 -1.86 -5.93
C ASN A 59 8.00 -1.00 -4.78
N LEU A 60 7.36 -1.63 -3.79
CA LEU A 60 6.91 -1.00 -2.56
C LEU A 60 7.42 -1.80 -1.36
N ILE A 61 8.07 -1.11 -0.44
CA ILE A 61 8.62 -1.69 0.78
C ILE A 61 7.96 -1.03 1.99
N PHE A 62 7.29 -1.81 2.82
CA PHE A 62 6.73 -1.34 4.09
C PHE A 62 7.74 -1.50 5.22
N GLY A 63 7.85 -0.49 6.08
CA GLY A 63 8.77 -0.52 7.22
C GLY A 63 8.31 0.32 8.40
N LEU A 64 8.62 -0.17 9.61
CA LEU A 64 8.34 0.57 10.84
C LEU A 64 9.33 1.71 11.06
N PHE A 65 8.82 2.83 11.59
CA PHE A 65 9.63 3.96 12.01
C PHE A 65 9.07 4.63 13.27
N LYS A 66 9.75 5.70 13.71
CA LYS A 66 9.39 6.44 14.93
C LYS A 66 8.24 7.41 14.72
N SER A 67 7.92 7.73 13.47
CA SER A 67 6.89 8.66 13.03
C SER A 67 6.26 8.16 11.73
N ASP A 68 5.03 8.61 11.47
CA ASP A 68 4.31 8.34 10.23
C ASP A 68 4.82 9.30 9.14
N GLU A 69 5.59 8.77 8.17
CA GLU A 69 6.16 9.55 7.05
C GLU A 69 5.41 9.32 5.72
N GLY A 70 4.67 8.21 5.62
CA GLY A 70 3.94 7.82 4.41
C GLY A 70 4.86 7.29 3.32
N ILE A 71 4.57 7.58 2.05
CA ILE A 71 5.36 7.13 0.89
C ILE A 71 6.53 8.07 0.64
N LEU A 72 7.72 7.46 0.57
CA LEU A 72 8.97 8.09 0.18
C LEU A 72 9.57 7.38 -1.03
N THR A 73 10.21 8.13 -1.93
CA THR A 73 11.00 7.57 -3.04
C THR A 73 12.14 8.52 -3.41
N LYS A 74 13.15 8.01 -4.10
CA LYS A 74 14.26 8.79 -4.70
C LYS A 74 14.29 8.72 -6.21
N ASP A 75 13.73 7.66 -6.78
CA ASP A 75 13.84 7.27 -8.19
C ASP A 75 12.48 7.14 -8.88
N LYS A 76 11.36 7.19 -8.13
CA LYS A 76 9.99 6.94 -8.62
C LYS A 76 9.77 5.52 -9.14
N GLU A 77 10.67 4.60 -8.79
CA GLU A 77 10.60 3.18 -9.13
C GLU A 77 10.49 2.34 -7.85
N THR A 78 11.27 2.68 -6.83
CA THR A 78 11.22 2.05 -5.50
C THR A 78 10.61 3.00 -4.48
N PHE A 79 9.51 2.55 -3.86
CA PHE A 79 8.76 3.28 -2.87
C PHE A 79 8.90 2.65 -1.49
N PHE A 80 8.90 3.49 -0.46
CA PHE A 80 8.94 3.09 0.93
C PHE A 80 7.73 3.64 1.64
N CYS A 81 6.84 2.78 2.15
CA CYS A 81 5.77 3.18 3.05
C CYS A 81 6.27 3.04 4.49
N ILE A 82 6.53 4.18 5.13
CA ILE A 82 7.17 4.25 6.44
C ILE A 82 6.19 4.82 7.45
N LEU A 83 5.77 3.98 8.40
CA LEU A 83 4.77 4.33 9.41
C LEU A 83 5.15 3.78 10.79
N THR A 84 4.51 4.30 11.83
CA THR A 84 4.46 3.73 13.17
C THR A 84 3.63 2.45 13.20
N ILE A 85 3.74 1.68 14.31
CA ILE A 85 2.88 0.51 14.53
C ILE A 85 1.40 0.92 14.51
N GLU A 86 1.04 2.04 15.13
CA GLU A 86 -0.33 2.55 15.14
C GLU A 86 -0.81 2.91 13.72
N GLY A 87 0.06 3.49 12.90
CA GLY A 87 -0.20 3.77 11.48
C GLY A 87 -0.54 2.50 10.69
N PHE A 88 0.25 1.44 10.86
CA PHE A 88 -0.03 0.15 10.21
C PHE A 88 -1.31 -0.53 10.73
N ILE A 89 -1.62 -0.43 12.03
CA ILE A 89 -2.89 -0.95 12.56
C ILE A 89 -4.08 -0.23 11.90
N LYS A 90 -4.01 1.09 11.73
CA LYS A 90 -5.05 1.84 11.01
C LYS A 90 -5.16 1.41 9.55
N MET A 91 -4.04 1.27 8.85
CA MET A 91 -3.99 0.76 7.47
C MET A 91 -4.70 -0.60 7.33
N ILE A 92 -4.40 -1.54 8.22
CA ILE A 92 -5.02 -2.86 8.26
C ILE A 92 -6.54 -2.76 8.45
N ASN A 93 -7.01 -1.81 9.26
CA ASN A 93 -8.45 -1.58 9.45
C ASN A 93 -9.12 -1.06 8.17
N PHE A 94 -8.44 -0.21 7.38
CA PHE A 94 -8.94 0.25 6.08
C PHE A 94 -9.06 -0.87 5.05
N LEU A 95 -8.26 -1.93 5.18
CA LEU A 95 -8.35 -3.13 4.32
C LEU A 95 -9.54 -4.04 4.66
N GLU A 96 -10.10 -3.96 5.87
CA GLU A 96 -11.16 -4.88 6.30
C GLU A 96 -12.39 -4.98 5.37
N PRO A 97 -12.94 -3.87 4.83
CA PRO A 97 -14.10 -3.95 3.95
C PRO A 97 -13.85 -4.82 2.70
N PHE A 98 -12.63 -4.77 2.15
CA PHE A 98 -12.19 -5.55 0.99
C PHE A 98 -12.01 -7.04 1.31
N CYS A 99 -11.83 -7.38 2.58
CA CYS A 99 -11.72 -8.77 3.04
C CYS A 99 -13.07 -9.43 3.29
N LYS A 100 -14.15 -8.65 3.48
CA LYS A 100 -15.49 -9.17 3.82
C LYS A 100 -16.30 -9.55 2.57
N LYS A 101 -16.13 -8.81 1.48
CA LYS A 101 -16.83 -9.01 0.20
C LYS A 101 -16.01 -8.45 -0.95
N GLU A 102 -16.33 -8.86 -2.18
CA GLU A 102 -15.82 -8.17 -3.37
C GLU A 102 -16.34 -6.73 -3.36
N SER A 103 -15.42 -5.78 -3.16
CA SER A 103 -15.71 -4.35 -3.18
C SER A 103 -15.47 -3.78 -4.58
N LYS A 104 -16.09 -2.64 -4.88
CA LYS A 104 -15.81 -1.85 -6.09
C LYS A 104 -15.32 -0.43 -5.77
N GLY A 105 -15.30 -0.05 -4.50
CA GLY A 105 -14.79 1.24 -4.06
C GLY A 105 -13.28 1.21 -3.88
N TYR A 106 -12.68 2.36 -3.62
CA TYR A 106 -11.27 2.50 -3.27
C TYR A 106 -11.12 3.06 -1.85
N THR A 107 -9.93 2.98 -1.29
CA THR A 107 -9.57 3.66 -0.04
C THR A 107 -8.11 4.12 -0.09
N TYR A 108 -7.79 5.15 0.69
CA TYR A 108 -6.40 5.52 0.97
C TYR A 108 -5.93 4.78 2.22
N LEU A 109 -4.72 4.24 2.17
CA LEU A 109 -4.18 3.36 3.20
C LEU A 109 -3.51 4.10 4.37
N TYR A 110 -3.31 5.41 4.23
CA TYR A 110 -3.01 6.34 5.31
C TYR A 110 -3.54 7.74 4.96
N ASP A 111 -3.48 8.65 5.92
CA ASP A 111 -3.86 10.06 5.76
C ASP A 111 -2.74 10.91 6.39
N ILE A 112 -1.80 11.35 5.56
CA ILE A 112 -0.59 12.11 5.92
C ILE A 112 -0.42 13.17 4.85
N ASP A 113 -0.12 14.40 5.25
CA ASP A 113 0.13 15.52 4.33
C ASP A 113 1.50 15.35 3.64
N ASN A 114 1.54 14.54 2.57
CA ASN A 114 2.72 14.32 1.75
C ASN A 114 2.37 14.29 0.25
N PRO A 115 3.36 14.42 -0.65
CA PRO A 115 3.10 14.54 -2.09
C PRO A 115 2.64 13.24 -2.77
N THR A 116 2.61 12.10 -2.08
CA THR A 116 2.35 10.80 -2.71
C THR A 116 1.41 10.00 -1.82
N ASP A 117 0.20 9.73 -2.29
CA ASP A 117 -0.76 8.90 -1.58
C ASP A 117 -0.56 7.41 -1.86
N LEU A 118 -1.10 6.58 -0.97
CA LEU A 118 -1.18 5.12 -1.15
C LEU A 118 -2.65 4.69 -1.31
N LEU A 119 -3.04 4.37 -2.53
CA LEU A 119 -4.39 3.99 -2.91
C LEU A 119 -4.54 2.45 -2.97
N PHE A 120 -5.67 1.94 -2.49
CA PHE A 120 -6.06 0.54 -2.60
C PHE A 120 -7.41 0.43 -3.31
N SER A 121 -7.43 -0.14 -4.52
CA SER A 121 -8.62 -0.21 -5.37
C SER A 121 -8.72 -1.53 -6.13
N PRO A 122 -9.79 -2.33 -5.98
CA PRO A 122 -9.94 -3.61 -6.68
C PRO A 122 -10.14 -3.44 -8.19
N CYS A 123 -10.46 -2.24 -8.67
CA CYS A 123 -10.65 -1.94 -10.09
C CYS A 123 -9.54 -1.00 -10.59
N ALA A 124 -9.14 -1.19 -11.85
CA ALA A 124 -8.09 -0.40 -12.52
C ALA A 124 -8.51 1.01 -12.98
N SER A 125 -9.80 1.32 -12.87
CA SER A 125 -10.48 2.50 -13.43
C SER A 125 -10.04 3.84 -12.84
#